data_AF-A0A967LH14-F1
#
_entry.id   AF-A0A967LH14-F1
#
_cell.length_a   1.000
_cell.length_b   1.000
_cell.length_c   1.000
_cell.angle_alpha   90.00
_cell.angle_beta   90.00
_cell.angle_gamma   90.00
#
_symmetry.space_group_name_H-M   'P 1'
#
loop_
_entity.id
_entity.type
_entity.pdbx_description
1 polymer ?
#
loop_
_entity_poly.entity_id
_entity_poly.type
_entity_poly.pdbx_seq_one_letter_code
_entity_poly.pdbx_strand_id
1 'polypeptide(L)' 'DALGAGPDDEVLEIGPGRGALTRHLVGAVGRLVLVELDDDLAAGLRARWGDRSDVEIVHDDVLEVDLAAHLRDPPGA' A
#
# COMPACT_ATOMS: atom_id res chain seq x y z
N ASP A 1 -4.41 -5.67 17.50
CA ASP A 1 -3.30 -5.23 16.65
C ASP A 1 -2.74 -3.89 17.07
N ALA A 2 -1.45 -3.64 16.85
CA ALA A 2 -0.75 -2.44 17.32
C ALA A 2 -1.03 -1.17 16.48
N LEU A 3 -1.54 -1.32 15.25
CA LEU A 3 -1.85 -0.20 14.35
C LEU A 3 -3.27 0.36 14.52
N GLY A 4 -4.20 -0.43 15.06
CA GLY A 4 -5.61 -0.02 15.18
C GLY A 4 -6.33 0.19 13.84
N ALA A 5 -5.68 -0.06 12.70
CA ALA A 5 -6.27 0.05 11.37
C ALA A 5 -7.28 -1.06 11.09
N GLY A 6 -8.36 -0.72 10.39
CA GLY A 6 -9.45 -1.61 10.06
C GLY A 6 -10.08 -1.34 8.70
N PRO A 7 -11.24 -1.96 8.42
CA PRO A 7 -11.83 -1.99 7.08
C PRO A 7 -12.25 -0.63 6.50
N ASP A 8 -12.39 0.40 7.35
CA ASP A 8 -12.74 1.76 6.91
C ASP A 8 -11.49 2.62 6.63
N ASP A 9 -10.30 2.11 6.96
CA ASP A 9 -9.05 2.84 6.79
C ASP A 9 -8.43 2.58 5.42
N GLU A 10 -7.77 3.62 4.93
CA GLU A 10 -6.82 3.53 3.83
C GLU A 10 -5.41 3.66 4.40
N VAL A 11 -4.52 2.74 4.03
CA VAL A 11 -3.15 2.69 4.54
C VAL A 11 -2.15 2.84 3.41
N LEU A 12 -1.17 3.74 3.59
CA LEU A 12 0.04 3.82 2.79
C LEU A 12 1.17 3.05 3.51
N GLU A 13 1.77 2.07 2.84
CA GLU A 13 3.00 1.42 3.27
C GLU A 13 4.15 1.82 2.35
N ILE A 14 5.11 2.57 2.91
CA ILE A 14 6.34 3.00 2.21
C ILE A 14 7.42 1.94 2.45
N GLY A 15 8.04 1.45 1.37
CA GLY A 15 9.06 0.40 1.47
C GLY A 15 8.53 -0.90 2.09
N PRO A 16 7.46 -1.51 1.53
CA PRO A 16 6.90 -2.78 2.02
C PRO A 16 7.92 -3.94 1.98
N GLY A 17 8.96 -3.82 1.15
CA GLY A 17 9.99 -4.82 0.97
C GLY A 17 9.40 -6.16 0.55
N ARG A 18 9.63 -7.19 1.37
CA ARG A 18 9.11 -8.55 1.11
C ARG A 18 7.65 -8.75 1.57
N GLY A 19 6.99 -7.70 2.04
CA GLY A 19 5.61 -7.74 2.55
C GLY A 19 5.52 -8.16 4.01
N ALA A 20 6.46 -7.71 4.84
CA ALA A 20 6.54 -8.12 6.23
C ALA A 20 5.34 -7.63 7.06
N LEU A 21 4.89 -6.41 6.82
CA LEU A 21 3.67 -5.85 7.39
C LEU A 21 2.50 -6.00 6.42
N THR A 22 2.72 -5.78 5.12
CA THR A 22 1.73 -5.95 4.04
C THR A 22 0.84 -7.18 4.20
N ARG A 23 1.41 -8.37 4.49
CA ARG A 23 0.63 -9.62 4.60
C ARG A 23 -0.46 -9.60 5.70
N HIS A 24 -0.31 -8.75 6.70
CA HIS A 24 -1.26 -8.58 7.79
C HIS A 24 -2.29 -7.48 7.52
N LEU A 25 -1.95 -6.53 6.62
CA LEU A 25 -2.84 -5.43 6.23
C LEU A 25 -3.76 -5.82 5.07
N VAL A 26 -3.28 -6.64 4.13
CA VAL A 26 -4.07 -7.10 2.98
C VAL A 26 -5.34 -7.80 3.45
N GLY A 27 -6.49 -7.26 3.03
CA GLY A 27 -7.83 -7.75 3.42
C GLY A 27 -8.26 -7.38 4.85
N ALA A 28 -7.39 -6.78 5.67
CA ALA A 28 -7.74 -6.26 6.98
C ALA A 28 -8.17 -4.77 6.93
N VAL A 29 -7.58 -4.00 6.01
CA VAL A 29 -7.92 -2.59 5.76
C VAL A 29 -8.76 -2.42 4.50
N GLY A 30 -9.45 -1.29 4.38
CA GLY A 30 -10.33 -1.01 3.23
C GLY A 30 -9.58 -0.81 1.92
N ARG A 31 -8.41 -0.19 1.98
CA ARG A 31 -7.49 -0.05 0.84
C ARG A 31 -6.05 0.05 1.32
N LEU A 32 -5.15 -0.58 0.59
CA LEU A 32 -3.72 -0.56 0.85
C LEU A 32 -2.97 -0.04 -0.37
N VAL A 33 -2.17 1.01 -0.21
CA VAL A 33 -1.27 1.54 -1.22
C VAL A 33 0.16 1.21 -0.81
N LEU A 34 0.88 0.52 -1.68
CA LEU A 34 2.27 0.11 -1.48
C LEU A 34 3.16 0.94 -2.39
N VAL A 35 4.13 1.66 -1.84
CA VAL A 35 5.16 2.38 -2.63
C VAL A 35 6.49 1.69 -2.39
N GLU A 36 7.06 1.12 -3.45
CA GLU A 36 8.34 0.40 -3.41
C GLU A 36 9.26 0.91 -4.53
N LEU A 37 10.52 1.17 -4.19
CA LEU A 37 11.52 1.71 -5.14
C LEU A 37 12.29 0.59 -5.86
N ASP A 38 12.42 -0.57 -5.23
CA ASP A 38 13.18 -1.69 -5.77
C ASP A 38 12.37 -2.50 -6.80
N ASP A 39 12.90 -2.64 -8.01
CA ASP A 39 12.27 -3.34 -9.14
C ASP A 39 11.83 -4.77 -8.81
N ASP A 40 12.72 -5.55 -8.19
CA ASP A 40 12.51 -6.96 -7.91
C ASP A 40 11.46 -7.15 -6.81
N LEU A 41 11.51 -6.30 -5.78
CA LEU A 41 10.53 -6.30 -4.71
C LEU A 41 9.16 -5.87 -5.23
N ALA A 42 9.07 -4.79 -6.01
CA ALA A 42 7.82 -4.35 -6.61
C ALA A 42 7.20 -5.41 -7.53
N ALA A 43 8.00 -6.08 -8.36
CA ALA A 43 7.55 -7.21 -9.17
C ALA A 43 7.03 -8.37 -8.29
N GLY A 44 7.73 -8.68 -7.20
CA GLY A 44 7.31 -9.68 -6.23
C GLY A 44 5.99 -9.35 -5.52
N LEU A 45 5.75 -8.08 -5.20
CA LEU A 45 4.48 -7.60 -4.65
C LEU A 45 3.35 -7.75 -5.67
N ARG A 46 3.58 -7.35 -6.93
CA ARG A 46 2.59 -7.48 -8.01
C ARG A 46 2.22 -8.93 -8.28
N ALA A 47 3.19 -9.83 -8.29
CA ALA A 47 2.94 -11.25 -8.45
C ALA A 47 2.08 -11.86 -7.33
N ARG A 48 2.13 -11.30 -6.12
CA ARG A 48 1.37 -11.82 -4.96
C ARG A 48 0.00 -11.17 -4.79
N TRP A 49 -0.09 -9.86 -5.03
CA TRP A 49 -1.25 -9.05 -4.65
C TRP A 49 -1.76 -8.13 -5.76
N GLY A 50 -1.15 -8.12 -6.95
CA GLY A 50 -1.52 -7.20 -8.04
C GLY A 50 -2.92 -7.40 -8.63
N ASP A 51 -3.51 -8.58 -8.46
CA ASP A 51 -4.89 -8.86 -8.92
C ASP A 51 -5.97 -8.44 -7.90
N ARG A 52 -5.56 -7.91 -6.73
CA ARG A 52 -6.49 -7.48 -5.69
C ARG A 52 -6.99 -6.07 -5.94
N SER A 53 -8.30 -5.88 -5.89
CA SER A 53 -8.92 -4.55 -6.03
C SER A 53 -8.68 -3.63 -4.83
N ASP A 54 -8.35 -4.19 -3.66
CA ASP A 54 -8.07 -3.46 -2.41
C ASP A 54 -6.57 -3.16 -2.21
N VAL A 55 -5.70 -3.49 -3.17
CA VAL A 55 -4.26 -3.24 -3.10
C VAL A 55 -3.79 -2.51 -4.35
N GLU A 56 -3.07 -1.41 -4.17
CA GLU A 56 -2.37 -0.71 -5.23
C GLU A 56 -0.86 -0.78 -5.01
N ILE A 57 -0.09 -1.02 -6.09
CA ILE A 57 1.37 -1.15 -6.03
C ILE A 57 1.99 -0.12 -6.97
N VAL A 58 2.51 0.93 -6.37
CA VAL A 58 3.26 2.00 -7.02
C VAL A 58 4.74 1.65 -6.95
N HIS A 59 5.37 1.56 -8.12
CA HIS A 59 6.81 1.34 -8.21
C HIS A 59 7.47 2.67 -8.57
N ASP A 60 7.88 3.41 -7.54
CA ASP A 60 8.44 4.75 -7.67
C ASP A 60 9.20 5.16 -6.40
N ASP A 61 9.96 6.24 -6.47
CA ASP A 61 10.52 6.90 -5.31
C ASP A 61 9.41 7.65 -4.56
N VAL A 62 9.19 7.29 -3.30
CA VAL A 62 8.19 7.93 -2.45
C VAL A 62 8.44 9.44 -2.25
N LEU A 63 9.67 9.91 -2.44
CA LEU A 63 10.00 11.32 -2.33
C LEU A 63 9.55 12.13 -3.56
N GLU A 64 9.31 11.47 -4.69
CA GLU A 64 8.94 12.08 -5.97
C GLU A 64 7.51 11.75 -6.40
N VAL A 65 6.92 10.68 -5.85
CA VAL A 65 5.56 10.24 -6.18
C VAL A 65 4.50 11.27 -5.77
N ASP A 66 3.51 11.48 -6.65
CA ASP A 66 2.32 12.29 -6.33
C ASP A 66 1.34 11.50 -5.45
N LEU A 67 1.55 11.54 -4.13
CA LEU A 67 0.67 10.85 -3.18
C LEU A 67 -0.80 11.28 -3.27
N ALA A 68 -1.09 12.52 -3.70
CA ALA A 68 -2.47 12.99 -3.83
C ALA A 68 -3.21 12.32 -5.00
N ALA A 69 -2.48 11.83 -6.01
CA ALA A 69 -3.07 11.03 -7.08
C ALA A 69 -3.43 9.60 -6.63
N HIS A 70 -2.81 9.11 -5.54
CA HIS A 70 -2.94 7.73 -5.07
C HIS A 70 -3.75 7.58 -3.79
N LEU A 71 -3.87 8.62 -2.97
CA LEU A 71 -4.58 8.60 -1.69
C LEU A 71 -5.89 9.37 -1.77
N ARG A 72 -6.87 8.91 -1.00
CA ARG A 72 -8.12 9.62 -0.80
C ARG A 72 -7.89 10.77 0.17
N ASP A 73 -8.64 11.85 -0.05
CA ASP A 73 -8.71 12.92 0.93
C ASP A 73 -9.20 12.36 2.28
N PRO A 74 -8.57 12.76 3.39
CA PRO A 74 -9.05 12.35 4.70
C PRO A 74 -10.46 12.91 4.94
N PRO A 75 -11.30 12.22 5.74
CA PRO A 75 -12.65 12.69 5.99
C PRO A 75 -12.66 14.12 6.54
N GLY A 76 -13.26 15.05 5.79
CA GLY A 76 -13.40 16.46 6.18
C GLY A 76 -12.29 17.41 5.72
N ALA A 77 -11.41 16.99 4.81
CA ALA A 77 -10.50 17.89 4.07
C ALA A 77 -11.23 18.81 3.08
#